data_AF-A0A8X8AWM6-F1
#
_entry.id   AF-A0A8X8AWM6-F1
#
_cell.length_a   1.000
_cell.length_b   1.000
_cell.length_c   1.000
_cell.angle_alpha   90.00
_cell.angle_beta   90.00
_cell.angle_gamma   90.00
#
_symmetry.space_group_name_H-M   'P 1'
#
loop_
_entity.id
_entity.type
_entity.pdbx_description
1 polymer ?
#
loop_
_entity_poly.entity_id
_entity_poly.type
_entity_poly.pdbx_seq_one_letter_code
_entity_poly.pdbx_strand_id
1 'polypeptide(L)'
;MHTSPTCNCIKGFVPKNAGRWDLRDMSGGCVRSSKLSCGEGDGFLRMSQMKLPETSEAVVDKRIGLKECREKCVRDCNCTGYANMDIMNGGSGCVMWTGELDDMRKYNAGGQDLYVKVAAASLVPS
;
A
#
# COMPACT_ATOMS: atom_id res chain seq x y z
N MET A 1 -13.44 -16.43 5.52
CA MET A 1 -14.35 -16.24 4.37
C MET A 1 -13.50 -15.98 3.15
N HIS A 2 -13.56 -16.83 2.13
CA HIS A 2 -12.95 -16.53 0.84
C HIS A 2 -13.85 -15.52 0.14
N THR A 3 -13.40 -14.27 0.02
CA THR A 3 -14.11 -13.26 -0.76
C THR A 3 -14.03 -13.64 -2.23
N SER A 4 -15.18 -13.69 -2.91
CA SER A 4 -15.26 -13.78 -4.37
C SER A 4 -15.71 -12.39 -4.85
N PRO A 5 -14.89 -11.65 -5.62
CA PRO A 5 -13.60 -12.05 -6.19
C PRO A 5 -12.44 -12.15 -5.17
N THR A 6 -11.47 -13.01 -5.49
CA THR A 6 -10.27 -13.28 -4.68
C THR A 6 -9.37 -12.03 -4.56
N CYS A 7 -9.36 -11.18 -5.58
CA CYS A 7 -8.60 -9.93 -5.64
C CYS A 7 -9.54 -8.72 -5.53
N ASN A 8 -9.13 -7.72 -4.75
CA ASN A 8 -9.85 -6.46 -4.59
C ASN A 8 -8.85 -5.32 -4.80
N CYS A 9 -9.28 -4.26 -5.50
CA CYS A 9 -8.46 -3.04 -5.58
C CYS A 9 -8.42 -2.33 -4.23
N ILE A 10 -7.28 -1.70 -3.95
CA ILE A 10 -7.11 -0.82 -2.79
C ILE A 10 -8.08 0.37 -2.93
N LYS A 11 -8.61 0.90 -1.83
CA LYS A 11 -9.41 2.14 -1.87
C LYS A 11 -8.59 3.25 -2.54
N GLY A 12 -9.17 3.94 -3.53
CA GLY A 12 -8.46 4.91 -4.37
C GLY A 12 -7.77 4.31 -5.59
N PHE A 13 -7.99 3.03 -5.86
CA PHE A 13 -7.53 2.33 -7.06
C PHE A 13 -8.71 1.71 -7.80
N VAL A 14 -8.56 1.57 -9.12
CA VAL A 14 -9.54 0.96 -10.03
C VAL A 14 -8.87 -0.12 -10.87
N PRO A 15 -9.62 -1.12 -11.37
CA PRO A 15 -9.07 -2.13 -12.28
C PRO A 15 -8.38 -1.48 -13.47
N LYS A 16 -7.18 -1.94 -13.82
CA LYS A 16 -6.46 -1.45 -15.01
C LYS A 16 -7.25 -1.72 -16.30
N ASN A 17 -8.00 -2.82 -16.32
CA ASN A 17 -8.90 -3.20 -17.40
C ASN A 17 -10.21 -3.75 -16.82
N ALA A 18 -11.27 -2.94 -16.85
CA ALA A 18 -12.57 -3.32 -16.31
C ALA A 18 -13.18 -4.53 -17.02
N GLY A 19 -13.06 -4.63 -18.35
CA GLY A 19 -13.61 -5.74 -19.12
C GLY A 19 -12.99 -7.10 -18.76
N ARG A 20 -11.65 -7.15 -18.55
CA ARG A 20 -10.99 -8.37 -18.04
C ARG A 20 -11.39 -8.67 -16.61
N TRP A 21 -11.52 -7.63 -15.78
CA TRP A 21 -11.93 -7.76 -14.38
C TRP A 21 -13.34 -8.38 -14.24
N ASP A 22 -14.29 -7.96 -15.07
CA ASP A 22 -15.66 -8.48 -15.11
C ASP A 22 -15.70 -9.96 -15.54
N LEU A 23 -14.73 -10.38 -16.37
CA LEU A 23 -14.50 -11.77 -16.76
C LEU A 23 -13.68 -12.56 -15.72
N ARG A 24 -13.47 -12.00 -14.52
CA ARG A 24 -12.69 -12.57 -13.42
C ARG A 24 -11.20 -12.77 -13.74
N ASP A 25 -10.68 -12.03 -14.70
CA ASP A 25 -9.25 -11.94 -14.99
C ASP A 25 -8.66 -10.68 -14.35
N MET A 26 -8.13 -10.85 -13.13
CA MET A 26 -7.50 -9.79 -12.34
C MET A 26 -5.98 -9.67 -12.54
N SER A 27 -5.40 -10.39 -13.52
CA SER A 27 -3.95 -10.41 -13.76
C SER A 27 -3.35 -9.03 -14.11
N GLY A 28 -4.18 -8.13 -14.64
CA GLY A 28 -3.77 -6.76 -14.96
C GLY A 28 -3.68 -5.81 -13.75
N GLY A 29 -4.11 -6.26 -12.57
CA GLY A 29 -4.05 -5.47 -11.34
C GLY A 29 -4.91 -4.20 -11.36
N CYS A 30 -4.53 -3.24 -10.50
CA CYS A 30 -5.24 -1.99 -10.30
C CYS A 30 -4.28 -0.80 -10.46
N VAL A 31 -4.83 0.33 -10.90
CA VAL A 31 -4.12 1.62 -11.00
C VAL A 31 -4.80 2.66 -10.11
N ARG A 32 -4.04 3.67 -9.66
CA ARG A 32 -4.61 4.78 -8.88
C ARG A 32 -5.70 5.48 -9.69
N SER A 33 -6.84 5.77 -9.04
CA SER A 33 -7.92 6.51 -9.68
C SER A 33 -7.60 8.00 -9.85
N SER A 34 -6.68 8.52 -9.04
CA SER A 34 -6.23 9.91 -9.06
C SER A 34 -4.71 9.99 -9.08
N LYS A 35 -4.17 10.96 -9.83
CA LYS A 35 -2.73 11.21 -9.87
C LYS A 35 -2.25 11.71 -8.51
N LEU A 36 -1.06 11.27 -8.12
CA LEU A 36 -0.35 11.79 -6.96
C LEU A 36 0.16 13.20 -7.25
N SER A 37 0.14 14.05 -6.23
CA SER A 37 0.68 15.40 -6.25
C SER A 37 2.12 15.49 -5.74
N CYS A 38 2.60 14.42 -5.11
CA CYS A 38 3.84 14.37 -4.33
C CYS A 38 3.84 15.29 -3.09
N GLY A 39 4.65 14.95 -2.10
CA GLY A 39 4.79 15.74 -0.88
C GLY A 39 3.53 15.70 -0.01
N GLU A 40 3.22 16.84 0.60
CA GLU A 40 2.12 16.98 1.58
C GLU A 40 0.73 17.00 0.95
N GLY A 41 0.62 17.08 -0.39
CA GLY A 41 -0.65 16.99 -1.11
C GLY A 41 -1.20 15.56 -1.21
N ASP A 42 -0.39 14.55 -0.88
CA ASP A 42 -0.78 13.16 -0.83
C ASP A 42 -0.97 12.69 0.62
N GLY A 43 -1.62 11.54 0.79
CA GLY A 43 -1.72 10.91 2.10
C GLY A 43 -1.58 9.40 2.02
N PHE A 44 -1.88 8.74 3.14
CA PHE A 44 -1.64 7.32 3.30
C PHE A 44 -2.89 6.59 3.77
N LEU A 45 -3.28 5.57 3.01
CA LEU A 45 -4.31 4.63 3.42
C LEU A 45 -3.66 3.54 4.28
N ARG A 46 -4.07 3.44 5.55
CA ARG A 46 -3.67 2.34 6.42
C ARG A 46 -4.46 1.08 6.06
N MET A 47 -3.75 0.03 5.66
CA MET A 47 -4.27 -1.30 5.42
C MET A 47 -3.74 -2.24 6.52
N SER A 48 -4.64 -2.70 7.39
CA SER A 48 -4.28 -3.62 8.49
C SER A 48 -4.40 -5.08 8.08
N GLN A 49 -3.66 -5.93 8.83
CA GLN A 49 -3.64 -7.39 8.67
C GLN A 49 -3.11 -7.84 7.32
N MET A 50 -2.11 -7.12 6.80
CA MET A 50 -1.54 -7.38 5.49
C MET A 50 -0.35 -8.33 5.60
N LYS A 51 -0.21 -9.22 4.61
CA LYS A 51 1.11 -9.62 4.12
C LYS A 51 1.68 -8.41 3.38
N LEU A 52 2.88 -8.00 3.75
CA LEU A 52 3.57 -6.90 3.09
C LEU A 52 3.87 -7.28 1.62
N PRO A 53 3.92 -6.29 0.70
CA PRO A 53 4.28 -6.53 -0.69
C PRO A 53 5.67 -7.16 -0.82
N GLU A 54 5.93 -7.77 -1.97
CA GLU A 54 7.27 -8.25 -2.36
C GLU A 54 8.33 -7.15 -2.13
N THR A 55 9.47 -7.50 -1.54
CA THR A 55 10.46 -6.54 -1.04
C THR A 55 11.71 -6.43 -1.90
N SER A 56 11.72 -7.07 -3.07
CA SER A 56 12.83 -7.04 -4.04
C SER A 56 13.31 -5.61 -4.37
N GLU A 57 12.39 -4.65 -4.46
CA GLU A 57 12.67 -3.22 -4.76
C GLU A 57 12.40 -2.29 -3.55
N ALA A 58 12.36 -2.83 -2.34
CA ALA A 58 12.08 -2.07 -1.13
C ALA A 58 13.37 -1.54 -0.46
N VAL A 59 13.30 -0.33 0.07
CA VAL A 59 14.36 0.29 0.88
C VAL A 59 14.08 0.06 2.36
N VAL A 60 15.08 -0.45 3.08
CA VAL A 60 14.97 -0.78 4.51
C VAL A 60 15.89 0.09 5.35
N ASP A 61 15.36 0.69 6.42
CA ASP A 61 16.13 1.42 7.43
C ASP A 61 15.71 1.00 8.84
N LYS A 62 16.56 0.22 9.51
CA LYS A 62 16.30 -0.34 10.85
C LYS A 62 16.35 0.71 11.97
N ARG A 63 16.96 1.87 11.72
CA ARG A 63 17.26 2.86 12.76
C ARG A 63 16.11 3.80 13.04
N ILE A 64 15.19 3.90 12.09
CA ILE A 64 14.11 4.89 12.13
C ILE A 64 12.78 4.23 12.47
N GLY A 65 11.91 4.98 13.14
CA GLY A 65 10.56 4.54 13.46
C GLY A 65 9.54 4.88 12.37
N LEU A 66 8.30 4.41 12.57
CA LEU A 66 7.19 4.60 11.63
C LEU A 66 6.92 6.07 11.25
N LYS A 67 7.07 6.99 12.20
CA LYS A 67 6.86 8.43 11.95
C LYS A 67 7.88 8.98 10.94
N GLU A 68 9.16 8.70 11.14
CA GLU A 68 10.21 9.15 10.22
C GLU A 68 10.13 8.40 8.88
N CYS A 69 9.68 7.15 8.90
CA CYS A 69 9.37 6.39 7.68
C CYS A 69 8.31 7.08 6.82
N ARG A 70 7.23 7.58 7.44
CA ARG A 70 6.23 8.43 6.78
C ARG A 70 6.85 9.69 6.19
N GLU A 71 7.62 10.42 6.97
CA GLU A 71 8.24 11.69 6.54
C GLU A 71 9.18 11.49 5.35
N LYS A 72 9.97 10.40 5.33
CA LYS A 72 10.80 10.01 4.18
C LYS A 72 9.94 9.70 2.95
N CYS A 73 8.89 8.88 3.10
CA CYS A 73 8.01 8.52 1.99
C CYS A 73 7.19 9.70 1.44
N VAL A 74 6.86 10.70 2.27
CA VAL A 74 6.23 11.95 1.81
C VAL A 74 7.16 12.69 0.85
N ARG A 75 8.44 12.84 1.23
CA ARG A 75 9.45 13.60 0.47
C ARG A 75 9.90 12.88 -0.80
N ASP A 76 9.82 11.55 -0.83
CA ASP A 76 10.12 10.75 -2.01
C ASP A 76 8.89 10.63 -2.91
N CYS A 77 8.93 11.25 -4.10
CA CYS A 77 7.84 11.19 -5.07
C CYS A 77 7.65 9.79 -5.68
N ASN A 78 8.66 8.93 -5.64
CA ASN A 78 8.58 7.55 -6.13
C ASN A 78 8.08 6.57 -5.07
N CYS A 79 8.05 6.98 -3.79
CA CYS A 79 7.53 6.13 -2.73
C CYS A 79 6.05 5.82 -2.95
N THR A 80 5.69 4.53 -2.94
CA THR A 80 4.32 4.07 -3.14
C THR A 80 3.68 3.53 -1.87
N GLY A 81 4.47 3.23 -0.84
CA GLY A 81 3.98 2.88 0.48
C GLY A 81 5.12 2.60 1.48
N TYR A 82 4.75 2.46 2.75
CA TYR A 82 5.69 2.14 3.81
C TYR A 82 5.07 1.28 4.92
N ALA A 83 5.91 0.65 5.73
CA ALA A 83 5.50 -0.15 6.89
C ALA A 83 6.63 -0.21 7.94
N ASN A 84 6.31 -0.67 9.15
CA ASN A 84 7.34 -1.12 10.09
C ASN A 84 8.02 -2.38 9.57
N MET A 85 9.33 -2.49 9.80
CA MET A 85 10.08 -3.72 9.48
C MET A 85 9.73 -4.85 10.44
N ASP A 86 9.70 -4.54 11.74
CA ASP A 86 9.38 -5.46 12.82
C ASP A 86 8.11 -4.99 13.53
N ILE A 87 7.26 -5.91 13.98
CA ILE A 87 6.03 -5.63 14.74
C ILE A 87 6.16 -5.85 16.25
N MET A 88 7.28 -6.39 16.73
CA MET A 88 7.53 -6.58 18.14
C MET A 88 7.65 -5.23 18.86
N ASN A 89 7.29 -5.20 20.14
CA ASN A 89 7.47 -4.04 21.04
C ASN A 89 6.87 -2.72 20.51
N GLY A 90 5.72 -2.77 19.84
CA GLY A 90 5.06 -1.59 19.27
C GLY A 90 5.55 -1.20 17.87
N GLY A 91 6.48 -1.99 17.32
CA GLY A 91 6.98 -1.90 15.96
C GLY A 91 8.25 -1.05 15.82
N SER A 92 9.15 -1.48 14.95
CA SER A 92 10.43 -0.80 14.71
C SER A 92 10.93 -0.97 13.28
N GLY A 93 11.88 -0.11 12.90
CA GLY A 93 12.42 -0.07 11.56
C GLY A 93 11.41 0.44 10.51
N CYS A 94 11.91 0.64 9.30
CA CYS A 94 11.16 1.17 8.18
C CYS A 94 11.42 0.32 6.95
N VAL A 95 10.35 -0.03 6.24
CA VAL A 95 10.39 -0.57 4.88
C VAL A 95 9.60 0.37 4.00
N MET A 96 10.19 0.85 2.91
CA MET A 96 9.53 1.71 1.92
C MET A 96 9.59 1.06 0.55
N TRP A 97 8.49 1.10 -0.18
CA TRP A 97 8.42 0.60 -1.55
C TRP A 97 8.45 1.75 -2.54
N THR A 98 9.04 1.47 -3.70
CA THR A 98 8.90 2.29 -4.91
C THR A 98 8.26 1.42 -6.00
N GLY A 99 7.50 2.03 -6.92
CA GLY A 99 6.85 1.28 -7.99
C GLY A 99 5.62 0.47 -7.56
N GLU A 100 5.39 -0.67 -8.22
CA GLU A 100 4.21 -1.52 -8.03
C GLU A 100 4.25 -2.27 -6.68
N LEU A 101 3.07 -2.54 -6.12
CA LEU A 101 2.91 -3.26 -4.86
C LEU A 101 2.35 -4.64 -5.16
N ASP A 102 3.23 -5.63 -5.27
CA ASP A 102 2.86 -6.98 -5.71
C ASP A 102 2.75 -7.99 -4.57
N ASP A 103 2.03 -9.08 -4.83
CA ASP A 103 1.89 -10.25 -3.94
C ASP A 103 1.36 -9.91 -2.52
N MET A 104 0.50 -8.90 -2.45
CA MET A 104 -0.22 -8.51 -1.23
C MET A 104 -1.41 -9.43 -0.96
N ARG A 105 -1.67 -9.72 0.32
CA ARG A 105 -2.90 -10.39 0.77
C ARG A 105 -3.32 -9.88 2.14
N LYS A 106 -4.62 -9.92 2.41
CA LYS A 106 -5.18 -9.65 3.73
C LYS A 106 -5.43 -10.95 4.49
N TYR A 107 -5.08 -10.97 5.77
CA TYR A 107 -5.38 -12.06 6.71
C TYR A 107 -6.61 -11.72 7.56
N ASN A 108 -7.30 -12.75 8.06
CA ASN A 108 -8.42 -12.56 9.00
C ASN A 108 -7.94 -12.20 10.41
N ALA A 109 -6.71 -12.60 10.76
CA ALA A 109 -6.05 -12.33 12.04
C ALA A 109 -4.53 -12.28 11.83
N GLY A 110 -3.81 -11.52 12.65
CA GLY A 110 -2.37 -11.27 12.48
C GLY A 110 -2.06 -10.33 11.32
N GLY A 111 -0.85 -10.47 10.74
CA GLY A 111 -0.34 -9.59 9.69
C GLY A 111 0.23 -8.27 10.22
N GLN A 112 0.56 -7.36 9.32
CA GLN A 112 1.16 -6.06 9.62
C GLN A 112 0.33 -4.92 9.02
N ASP A 113 0.53 -3.71 9.51
CA ASP A 113 0.01 -2.51 8.87
C ASP A 113 0.89 -2.12 7.67
N LEU A 114 0.25 -1.89 6.54
CA LEU A 114 0.84 -1.29 5.34
C LEU A 114 0.21 0.09 5.11
N TYR A 115 1.01 1.10 4.84
CA TYR A 115 0.56 2.47 4.54
C TYR A 115 0.78 2.75 3.06
N VAL A 116 -0.28 2.77 2.27
CA VAL A 116 -0.21 2.95 0.81
C VAL A 116 -0.43 4.42 0.45
N LYS A 117 0.48 5.00 -0.36
CA LYS A 117 0.40 6.40 -0.80
C LYS A 117 -0.73 6.58 -1.82
N VAL A 118 -1.65 7.48 -1.51
CA VAL A 118 -2.84 7.83 -2.31
C VAL A 118 -3.01 9.34 -2.37
N ALA A 119 -3.71 9.82 -3.40
CA ALA A 119 -4.08 11.23 -3.49
C ALA A 119 -5.00 11.60 -2.30
N ALA A 120 -4.90 12.83 -1.79
CA ALA A 120 -5.73 13.29 -0.67
C ALA A 120 -7.25 13.09 -0.92
N ALA A 121 -7.70 13.30 -2.16
CA ALA A 121 -9.09 13.08 -2.57
C ALA A 121 -9.59 11.64 -2.32
N SER A 122 -8.71 10.64 -2.35
CA SER A 122 -9.06 9.24 -2.13
C SER A 122 -9.23 8.86 -0.64
N LEU A 123 -8.83 9.75 0.28
CA LEU A 123 -8.96 9.52 1.72
C LEU A 123 -10.34 9.91 2.27
N VAL A 124 -11.06 10.79 1.58
CA VAL A 124 -12.41 11.21 1.96
C VAL A 124 -13.40 10.03 1.80
N PRO A 125 -14.38 9.84 2.70
CA PRO A 125 -15.49 8.93 2.45
C PRO A 125 -16.28 9.39 1.23
N SER A 126 -16.59 8.46 0.32
CA SER A 126 -17.53 8.71 -0.77
C SER A 126 -18.97 8.69 -0.25
#